data_AF-A0A8I3A7L7-F1
#
_entry.id   AF-A0A8I3A7L7-F1
#
_cell.length_a   1.000
_cell.length_b   1.000
_cell.length_c   1.000
_cell.angle_alpha   90.00
_cell.angle_beta   90.00
_cell.angle_gamma   90.00
#
_symmetry.space_group_name_H-M   'P 1'
#
loop_
_entity.id
_entity.type
_entity.pdbx_description
1 polymer ?
#
loop_
_entity_poly.entity_id
_entity_poly.type
_entity_poly.pdbx_seq_one_letter_code
_entity_poly.pdbx_strand_id
1 'polypeptide(L)'
;MLGRAGQPQYDTYGEGIIITNHSNLQYYLSLMNQQLPIESQFISKLADNLNAEIVFGTVRNRDEAVQWLGYTYLYPDSQKHADVIHSAVALLEKCHHIKYERSSGQFQSSELGRIASHYYVTHNSMATYKQHLWLIMSTLELFRVFALSNKFKLLPVSIPQNSCQINLQEYLKVRQEEKLELAKLLERVPTSVKESVDEPTAKINVLLQAYISQLKLEGFALVADTVFVQQSAGHILHAMFEICLKRGWAMPAWACLALCKMVERRMWGSMTPLCQFKGVSQEVIQKAEGSKQFPAWYRYFDLDPPELGELIGIPNAGRLVHNFPKLQLQVQVQPITRFLLRIDLSIVPDFRWDEKIHGGAETFFIIIEDIDGEIILFHDTFIVLCQRYTEDEHNVTITVPIFEPVPPDYYISVVSDQWLHAETRLSTSFSQKSFHLRRPSSSCNLCLSPRYTTRNMRRSYLNTIQTFNKIQTQVFQALYSSDKNVFVGAPTGSSKTICAKFALLKSWNKRDNSRADCVEPYQEIVDQRVTE
;
A
#
# COMPACT_ATOMS: atom_id res chain seq x y z
N MET A 1 -13.00 32.13 21.96
CA MET A 1 -13.53 33.48 21.61
C MET A 1 -13.56 34.39 22.82
N LEU A 2 -14.26 34.01 23.90
CA LEU A 2 -14.41 34.86 25.10
C LEU A 2 -13.10 35.14 25.87
N GLY A 3 -12.10 34.26 25.81
CA GLY A 3 -10.76 34.54 26.36
C GLY A 3 -10.00 35.68 25.66
N ARG A 4 -10.57 36.28 24.60
CA ARG A 4 -10.05 37.50 23.96
C ARG A 4 -10.74 38.78 24.45
N ALA A 5 -11.74 38.66 25.32
CA ALA A 5 -12.44 39.82 25.88
C ALA A 5 -11.61 40.42 27.03
N GLY A 6 -11.25 41.70 26.91
CA GLY A 6 -10.40 42.43 27.84
C GLY A 6 -8.91 42.29 27.55
N GLN A 7 -8.23 43.40 27.35
CA GLN A 7 -6.78 43.44 27.17
C GLN A 7 -6.07 43.50 28.53
N PRO A 8 -5.19 42.54 28.87
CA PRO A 8 -4.63 42.41 30.23
C PRO A 8 -3.90 43.62 30.80
N GLN A 9 -3.43 44.55 29.95
CA GLN A 9 -2.65 45.72 30.36
C GLN A 9 -3.42 47.04 30.32
N TYR A 10 -4.53 47.11 29.58
CA TYR A 10 -5.24 48.35 29.29
C TYR A 10 -6.63 48.40 29.92
N ASP A 11 -7.35 47.28 29.89
CA ASP A 11 -8.73 47.23 30.34
C ASP A 11 -8.82 46.76 31.79
N THR A 12 -9.68 47.41 32.58
CA THR A 12 -9.93 47.02 33.97
C THR A 12 -10.81 45.79 34.09
N TYR A 13 -11.67 45.53 33.11
CA TYR A 13 -12.49 44.34 32.99
C TYR A 13 -12.82 44.06 31.51
N GLY A 14 -13.15 42.81 31.18
CA GLY A 14 -13.55 42.41 29.83
C GLY A 14 -15.04 42.05 29.78
N GLU A 15 -15.75 42.55 28.77
CA GLU A 15 -17.15 42.18 28.51
C GLU A 15 -17.24 41.21 27.31
N GLY A 16 -17.92 40.08 27.51
CA GLY A 16 -18.16 39.08 26.47
C GLY A 16 -19.65 38.77 26.35
N ILE A 17 -20.23 39.03 25.18
CA ILE A 17 -21.67 38.83 24.94
C ILE A 17 -21.85 37.63 24.01
N ILE A 18 -22.64 36.64 24.44
CA ILE A 18 -23.04 35.48 23.62
C ILE A 18 -24.48 35.69 23.17
N ILE A 19 -24.71 35.68 21.85
CA ILE A 19 -26.06 35.69 21.28
C ILE A 19 -26.37 34.28 20.80
N THR A 20 -27.43 33.68 21.33
CA THR A 20 -27.83 32.30 21.03
C THR A 20 -29.34 32.12 21.19
N ASN A 21 -29.88 31.01 20.67
CA ASN A 21 -31.26 30.60 20.94
C ASN A 21 -31.47 30.32 22.44
N HIS A 22 -32.69 30.58 22.92
CA HIS A 22 -33.07 30.40 24.32
C HIS A 22 -32.81 28.97 24.84
N SER A 23 -33.04 27.95 24.02
CA SER A 23 -32.80 26.54 24.36
C SER A 23 -31.34 26.24 24.72
N ASN A 24 -30.38 26.96 24.12
CA ASN A 24 -28.95 26.74 24.32
C ASN A 24 -28.37 27.62 25.43
N LEU A 25 -29.18 28.52 26.02
CA LEU A 25 -28.72 29.44 27.06
C LEU A 25 -28.17 28.68 28.26
N GLN A 26 -28.87 27.64 28.72
CA GLN A 26 -28.43 26.82 29.86
C GLN A 26 -27.09 26.13 29.59
N TYR A 27 -26.86 25.66 28.35
CA TYR A 27 -25.60 25.04 27.94
C TYR A 27 -24.42 26.02 28.00
N TYR A 28 -24.59 27.22 27.46
CA TYR A 28 -23.51 28.22 27.50
C TYR A 28 -23.28 28.76 28.91
N LEU A 29 -24.33 28.88 29.73
CA LEU A 29 -24.18 29.24 31.14
C LEU A 29 -23.39 28.17 31.92
N SER A 30 -23.70 26.89 31.73
CA SER A 30 -22.98 25.82 32.42
C SER A 30 -21.53 25.73 31.95
N LEU A 31 -21.27 25.94 30.67
CA LEU A 31 -19.92 26.00 30.10
C LEU A 31 -19.08 27.13 30.72
N MET A 32 -19.65 28.34 30.85
CA MET A 32 -18.93 29.50 31.36
C MET A 32 -18.73 29.47 32.88
N ASN A 33 -19.68 28.86 33.60
CA ASN A 33 -19.63 28.77 35.06
C ASN A 33 -18.93 27.51 35.58
N GLN A 34 -18.16 26.80 34.73
CA GLN A 34 -17.42 25.58 35.09
C GLN A 34 -18.34 24.44 35.62
N GLN A 35 -19.61 24.45 35.22
CA GLN A 35 -20.62 23.46 35.62
C GLN A 35 -20.77 22.32 34.62
N LEU A 36 -20.09 22.39 33.48
CA LEU A 36 -20.10 21.33 32.46
C LEU A 36 -18.95 20.33 32.73
N PRO A 37 -19.24 19.09 33.15
CA PRO A 37 -18.19 18.08 33.35
C PRO A 37 -17.58 17.68 32.01
N ILE A 38 -16.27 17.39 32.02
CA ILE A 38 -15.56 16.87 30.85
C ILE A 38 -15.77 15.36 30.78
N GLU A 39 -16.56 14.89 29.82
CA GLU A 39 -16.86 13.47 29.61
C GLU A 39 -16.03 12.86 28.47
N SER A 40 -15.73 11.57 28.57
CA SER A 40 -15.03 10.82 27.53
C SER A 40 -15.98 10.32 26.44
N GLN A 41 -15.69 10.65 25.18
CA GLN A 41 -16.41 10.14 23.99
C GLN A 41 -15.68 8.97 23.32
N PHE A 42 -14.70 8.36 24.00
CA PHE A 42 -13.79 7.36 23.42
C PHE A 42 -14.51 6.08 22.96
N ILE A 43 -15.63 5.71 23.60
CA ILE A 43 -16.44 4.54 23.24
C ILE A 43 -16.81 4.55 21.75
N SER A 44 -17.14 5.72 21.20
CA SER A 44 -17.55 5.87 19.80
C SER A 44 -16.45 5.52 18.79
N LYS A 45 -15.18 5.64 19.20
CA LYS A 45 -13.98 5.39 18.38
C LYS A 45 -13.12 4.24 18.88
N LEU A 46 -13.61 3.50 19.88
CA LEU A 46 -12.86 2.44 20.54
C LEU A 46 -12.40 1.37 19.55
N ALA A 47 -13.28 0.92 18.65
CA ALA A 47 -12.94 -0.13 17.69
C ALA A 47 -11.81 0.30 16.74
N ASP A 48 -11.84 1.53 16.24
CA ASP A 48 -10.81 2.04 15.32
C ASP A 48 -9.46 2.19 16.04
N ASN A 49 -9.47 2.73 17.27
CA ASN A 49 -8.26 2.89 18.08
C ASN A 49 -7.69 1.55 18.54
N LEU A 50 -8.54 0.59 18.92
CA LEU A 50 -8.12 -0.76 19.29
C LEU A 50 -7.48 -1.47 18.09
N ASN A 51 -8.05 -1.31 16.89
CA ASN A 51 -7.44 -1.84 15.67
C ASN A 51 -6.04 -1.24 15.43
N ALA A 52 -5.86 0.06 15.70
CA ALA A 52 -4.54 0.70 15.56
C ALA A 52 -3.50 0.06 16.48
N GLU A 53 -3.81 -0.12 17.76
CA GLU A 53 -2.89 -0.78 18.71
C GLU A 53 -2.57 -2.24 18.33
N ILE A 54 -3.55 -2.97 17.80
CA ILE A 54 -3.35 -4.34 17.32
C ILE A 54 -2.47 -4.37 16.06
N VAL A 55 -2.57 -3.35 15.20
CA VAL A 55 -1.70 -3.19 14.02
C VAL A 55 -0.27 -2.81 14.43
N PHE A 56 -0.11 -1.90 15.38
CA PHE A 56 1.20 -1.56 15.95
C PHE A 56 1.84 -2.73 16.72
N GLY A 57 1.01 -3.66 17.21
CA GLY A 57 1.46 -4.86 17.93
C GLY A 57 1.71 -4.63 19.43
N THR A 58 1.23 -3.50 19.97
CA THR A 58 1.18 -3.18 21.41
C THR A 58 0.15 -4.05 22.13
N VAL A 59 -0.96 -4.38 21.46
CA VAL A 59 -2.03 -5.24 21.96
C VAL A 59 -2.11 -6.51 21.12
N ARG A 60 -1.84 -7.66 21.73
CA ARG A 60 -1.91 -8.98 21.10
C ARG A 60 -2.98 -9.87 21.71
N ASN A 61 -3.33 -9.63 22.97
CA ASN A 61 -4.29 -10.42 23.72
C ASN A 61 -5.38 -9.55 24.34
N ARG A 62 -6.51 -10.17 24.72
CA ARG A 62 -7.60 -9.50 25.41
C ARG A 62 -7.15 -8.80 26.70
N ASP A 63 -6.29 -9.43 27.49
CA ASP A 63 -5.85 -8.86 28.77
C ASP A 63 -4.99 -7.60 28.58
N GLU A 64 -4.14 -7.59 27.55
CA GLU A 64 -3.36 -6.41 27.15
C GLU A 64 -4.28 -5.29 26.65
N ALA A 65 -5.35 -5.62 25.92
CA ALA A 65 -6.35 -4.63 25.51
C ALA A 65 -7.06 -3.99 26.73
N VAL A 66 -7.36 -4.79 27.76
CA VAL A 66 -7.97 -4.30 29.01
C VAL A 66 -7.00 -3.38 29.74
N GLN A 67 -5.72 -3.75 29.80
CA GLN A 67 -4.68 -2.91 30.37
C GLN A 67 -4.52 -1.59 29.60
N TRP A 68 -4.51 -1.65 28.26
CA TRP A 68 -4.45 -0.47 27.40
C TRP A 68 -5.60 0.51 27.67
N LEU A 69 -6.82 -0.01 27.77
CA LEU A 69 -7.99 0.81 28.07
C LEU A 69 -7.88 1.48 29.46
N GLY A 70 -7.18 0.85 30.40
CA GLY A 70 -6.86 1.40 31.71
C GLY A 70 -6.02 2.69 31.69
N TYR A 71 -5.28 2.95 30.61
CA TYR A 71 -4.52 4.20 30.44
C TYR A 71 -5.35 5.36 29.85
N THR A 72 -6.61 5.12 29.49
CA THR A 72 -7.45 6.12 28.82
C THR A 72 -8.30 6.94 29.79
N TYR A 73 -8.68 8.16 29.37
CA TYR A 73 -9.59 9.04 30.13
C TYR A 73 -11.00 8.47 30.31
N LEU A 74 -11.36 7.40 29.59
CA LEU A 74 -12.68 6.79 29.65
C LEU A 74 -12.99 6.11 31.00
N TYR A 75 -12.04 5.96 31.91
CA TYR A 75 -12.07 5.01 33.02
C TYR A 75 -13.29 5.08 33.98
N PRO A 76 -14.17 4.05 33.98
CA PRO A 76 -14.54 3.39 35.25
C PRO A 76 -14.63 1.85 35.20
N ASP A 77 -14.33 1.20 36.33
CA ASP A 77 -14.46 -0.23 36.70
C ASP A 77 -13.98 -1.33 35.73
N SER A 78 -12.94 -2.06 36.17
CA SER A 78 -12.27 -3.17 35.47
C SER A 78 -13.20 -4.24 34.88
N GLN A 79 -14.35 -4.50 35.51
CA GLN A 79 -15.29 -5.53 35.06
C GLN A 79 -16.04 -5.15 33.78
N LYS A 80 -16.41 -3.89 33.59
CA LYS A 80 -17.11 -3.44 32.38
C LYS A 80 -16.17 -3.33 31.17
N HIS A 81 -14.87 -3.15 31.39
CA HIS A 81 -13.87 -3.05 30.33
C HIS A 81 -13.76 -4.32 29.49
N ALA A 82 -13.79 -5.48 30.14
CA ALA A 82 -13.63 -6.76 29.47
C ALA A 82 -14.76 -7.02 28.45
N ASP A 83 -15.99 -6.59 28.75
CA ASP A 83 -17.16 -6.75 27.88
C ASP A 83 -17.18 -5.72 26.74
N VAL A 84 -16.80 -4.48 27.03
CA VAL A 84 -16.69 -3.41 26.02
C VAL A 84 -15.62 -3.76 24.99
N ILE A 85 -14.45 -4.26 25.44
CA ILE A 85 -13.39 -4.71 24.54
C ILE A 85 -13.83 -5.93 23.74
N HIS A 86 -14.49 -6.90 24.38
CA HIS A 86 -15.00 -8.07 23.66
C HIS A 86 -15.99 -7.66 22.55
N SER A 87 -16.85 -6.69 22.84
CA SER A 87 -17.80 -6.14 21.87
C SER A 87 -17.09 -5.43 20.70
N ALA A 88 -16.05 -4.63 21.00
CA ALA A 88 -15.25 -3.96 19.99
C ALA A 88 -14.48 -4.96 19.10
N VAL A 89 -13.90 -6.01 19.70
CA VAL A 89 -13.22 -7.08 18.96
C VAL A 89 -14.20 -7.85 18.08
N ALA A 90 -15.40 -8.18 18.58
CA ALA A 90 -16.43 -8.84 17.78
C ALA A 90 -16.87 -8.00 16.57
N LEU A 91 -16.91 -6.68 16.72
CA LEU A 91 -17.19 -5.75 15.62
C LEU A 91 -16.06 -5.77 14.58
N LEU A 92 -14.81 -5.72 15.01
CA LEU A 92 -13.64 -5.77 14.13
C LEU A 92 -13.49 -7.13 13.42
N GLU A 93 -13.84 -8.24 14.10
CA GLU A 93 -13.92 -9.58 13.53
C GLU A 93 -14.98 -9.64 12.42
N LYS A 94 -16.18 -9.10 12.68
CA LYS A 94 -17.27 -9.02 11.68
C LYS A 94 -16.84 -8.22 10.44
N CYS A 95 -16.05 -7.17 10.62
CA CYS A 95 -15.50 -6.36 9.53
C CYS A 95 -14.22 -6.96 8.92
N HIS A 96 -13.72 -8.11 9.38
CA HIS A 96 -12.49 -8.78 8.93
C HIS A 96 -11.20 -7.96 9.06
N HIS A 97 -11.14 -7.06 10.05
CA HIS A 97 -9.94 -6.29 10.36
C HIS A 97 -8.95 -7.09 11.21
N ILE A 98 -9.48 -8.01 12.02
CA ILE A 98 -8.72 -8.85 12.94
C ILE A 98 -9.23 -10.29 12.81
N LYS A 99 -8.33 -11.26 12.94
CA LYS A 99 -8.68 -12.66 13.22
C LYS A 99 -8.57 -12.85 14.72
N TYR A 100 -9.69 -13.20 15.36
CA TYR A 100 -9.76 -13.38 16.80
C TYR A 100 -9.92 -14.85 17.14
N GLU A 101 -8.96 -15.41 17.85
CA GLU A 101 -9.07 -16.78 18.35
C GLU A 101 -9.66 -16.77 19.77
N ARG A 102 -10.92 -17.21 19.90
CA ARG A 102 -11.67 -17.15 21.18
C ARG A 102 -11.11 -18.03 22.29
N SER A 103 -10.42 -19.12 21.93
CA SER A 103 -9.81 -20.09 22.86
C SER A 103 -8.54 -19.53 23.50
N SER A 104 -7.67 -18.91 22.70
CA SER A 104 -6.38 -18.38 23.16
C SER A 104 -6.46 -16.91 23.55
N GLY A 105 -7.50 -16.19 23.12
CA GLY A 105 -7.64 -14.76 23.33
C GLY A 105 -6.69 -13.92 22.46
N GLN A 106 -6.04 -14.53 21.47
CA GLN A 106 -5.05 -13.87 20.61
C GLN A 106 -5.71 -13.11 19.44
N PHE A 107 -5.12 -11.97 19.12
CA PHE A 107 -5.46 -11.13 17.98
C PHE A 107 -4.39 -11.24 16.91
N GLN A 108 -4.81 -11.46 15.67
CA GLN A 108 -3.95 -11.33 14.50
C GLN A 108 -4.50 -10.23 13.58
N SER A 109 -3.68 -9.23 13.26
CA SER A 109 -4.05 -8.18 12.33
C SER A 109 -4.22 -8.72 10.90
N SER A 110 -5.27 -8.27 10.22
CA SER A 110 -5.49 -8.48 8.79
C SER A 110 -4.86 -7.34 8.00
N GLU A 111 -4.53 -7.55 6.71
CA GLU A 111 -4.05 -6.47 5.84
C GLU A 111 -5.07 -5.33 5.74
N LEU A 112 -6.37 -5.64 5.73
CA LEU A 112 -7.42 -4.60 5.78
C LEU A 112 -7.36 -3.79 7.08
N GLY A 113 -7.08 -4.43 8.22
CA GLY A 113 -6.91 -3.75 9.50
C GLY A 113 -5.71 -2.81 9.48
N ARG A 114 -4.60 -3.21 8.85
CA ARG A 114 -3.40 -2.38 8.68
C ARG A 114 -3.67 -1.15 7.82
N ILE A 115 -4.32 -1.34 6.67
CA ILE A 115 -4.70 -0.22 5.79
C ILE A 115 -5.62 0.75 6.53
N ALA A 116 -6.61 0.24 7.28
CA ALA A 116 -7.52 1.07 8.06
C ALA A 116 -6.78 1.95 9.07
N SER A 117 -5.79 1.38 9.77
CA SER A 117 -4.97 2.09 10.76
C SER A 117 -4.05 3.13 10.11
N HIS A 118 -3.35 2.79 9.03
CA HIS A 118 -2.39 3.69 8.38
C HIS A 118 -3.06 4.93 7.78
N TYR A 119 -4.24 4.74 7.17
CA TYR A 119 -4.96 5.82 6.49
C TYR A 119 -6.08 6.45 7.35
N TYR A 120 -6.17 6.11 8.64
CA TYR A 120 -7.19 6.63 9.57
C TYR A 120 -8.63 6.47 9.04
N VAL A 121 -8.93 5.30 8.47
CA VAL A 121 -10.25 4.97 7.93
C VAL A 121 -11.02 4.12 8.94
N THR A 122 -12.30 4.42 9.12
CA THR A 122 -13.16 3.68 10.06
C THR A 122 -13.42 2.25 9.60
N HIS A 123 -13.50 1.31 10.55
CA HIS A 123 -13.72 -0.12 10.26
C HIS A 123 -14.96 -0.39 9.40
N ASN A 124 -16.02 0.40 9.57
CA ASN A 124 -17.22 0.28 8.76
C ASN A 124 -17.01 0.71 7.30
N SER A 125 -16.25 1.78 7.05
CA SER A 125 -15.96 2.23 5.67
C SER A 125 -15.12 1.19 4.93
N MET A 126 -14.16 0.58 5.62
CA MET A 126 -13.35 -0.51 5.07
C MET A 126 -14.18 -1.76 4.76
N ALA A 127 -15.20 -2.07 5.56
CA ALA A 127 -16.15 -3.13 5.26
C ALA A 127 -16.98 -2.81 4.00
N THR A 128 -17.40 -1.56 3.82
CA THR A 128 -18.05 -1.07 2.59
C THR A 128 -17.13 -1.26 1.38
N TYR A 129 -15.85 -0.84 1.46
CA TYR A 129 -14.90 -1.02 0.35
C TYR A 129 -14.67 -2.49 0.02
N LYS A 130 -14.57 -3.36 1.04
CA LYS A 130 -14.43 -4.80 0.83
C LYS A 130 -15.59 -5.38 0.02
N GLN A 131 -16.82 -4.92 0.26
CA GLN A 131 -18.03 -5.41 -0.38
C GLN A 131 -18.24 -4.85 -1.79
N HIS A 132 -17.89 -3.57 -2.01
CA HIS A 132 -18.18 -2.88 -3.27
C HIS A 132 -17.01 -2.85 -4.26
N LEU A 133 -15.77 -3.06 -3.82
CA LEU A 133 -14.64 -3.15 -4.73
C LEU A 133 -14.58 -4.55 -5.38
N TRP A 134 -14.43 -4.59 -6.70
CA TRP A 134 -14.27 -5.80 -7.51
C TRP A 134 -13.15 -5.66 -8.56
N LEU A 135 -12.82 -6.75 -9.29
CA LEU A 135 -11.67 -6.82 -10.20
C LEU A 135 -11.69 -5.78 -11.34
N ILE A 136 -12.84 -5.60 -12.00
CA ILE A 136 -13.03 -4.77 -13.19
C ILE A 136 -13.95 -3.58 -12.87
N MET A 137 -13.44 -2.52 -12.23
CA MET A 137 -14.23 -1.33 -11.93
C MET A 137 -13.88 -0.14 -12.81
N SER A 138 -14.92 0.60 -13.20
CA SER A 138 -14.74 1.89 -13.87
C SER A 138 -14.54 3.03 -12.87
N THR A 139 -13.95 4.15 -13.31
CA THR A 139 -13.78 5.36 -12.49
C THR A 139 -15.12 5.90 -11.95
N LEU A 140 -16.21 5.72 -12.70
CA LEU A 140 -17.57 6.09 -12.28
C LEU A 140 -18.00 5.33 -11.03
N GLU A 141 -17.82 4.02 -11.04
CA GLU A 141 -18.18 3.18 -9.90
C GLU A 141 -17.28 3.45 -8.71
N LEU A 142 -16.02 3.81 -8.96
CA LEU A 142 -15.08 4.19 -7.92
C LEU A 142 -15.51 5.46 -7.17
N PHE A 143 -15.97 6.48 -7.90
CA PHE A 143 -16.60 7.67 -7.29
C PHE A 143 -17.83 7.33 -6.44
N ARG A 144 -18.62 6.34 -6.89
CA ARG A 144 -19.77 5.85 -6.12
C ARG A 144 -19.34 5.15 -4.83
N VAL A 145 -18.33 4.28 -4.87
CA VAL A 145 -17.80 3.62 -3.67
C VAL A 145 -17.23 4.64 -2.69
N PHE A 146 -16.53 5.65 -3.20
CA PHE A 146 -16.07 6.78 -2.39
C PHE A 146 -17.24 7.49 -1.68
N ALA A 147 -18.32 7.78 -2.40
CA ALA A 147 -19.50 8.46 -1.85
C ALA A 147 -20.25 7.62 -0.79
N LEU A 148 -20.12 6.29 -0.83
CA LEU A 148 -20.72 5.36 0.15
C LEU A 148 -19.95 5.27 1.48
N SER A 149 -18.81 5.93 1.61
CA SER A 149 -17.98 5.87 2.81
C SER A 149 -18.74 6.27 4.08
N ASN A 150 -18.61 5.49 5.15
CA ASN A 150 -19.35 5.75 6.40
C ASN A 150 -18.92 7.04 7.10
N LYS A 151 -17.78 7.63 6.71
CA LYS A 151 -17.37 8.96 7.16
C LYS A 151 -18.37 10.06 6.76
N PHE A 152 -19.09 9.85 5.66
CA PHE A 152 -20.11 10.76 5.16
C PHE A 152 -21.53 10.36 5.56
N LYS A 153 -21.69 9.17 6.17
CA LYS A 153 -22.99 8.68 6.62
C LYS A 153 -23.32 9.28 7.98
N LEU A 154 -24.56 9.78 8.11
CA LEU A 154 -25.18 10.19 9.37
C LEU A 154 -25.07 9.05 10.40
N LEU A 155 -24.13 9.16 11.32
CA LEU A 155 -24.22 8.43 12.58
C LEU A 155 -24.97 9.34 13.55
N PRO A 156 -26.21 9.00 13.95
CA PRO A 156 -26.82 9.67 15.09
C PRO A 156 -25.95 9.37 16.30
N VAL A 157 -25.26 10.38 16.82
CA VAL A 157 -24.70 10.31 18.16
C VAL A 157 -25.88 10.40 19.10
N SER A 158 -26.37 9.25 19.57
CA SER A 158 -27.33 9.16 20.65
C SER A 158 -26.63 9.61 21.94
N ILE A 159 -26.62 10.92 22.21
CA ILE A 159 -26.25 11.43 23.53
C ILE A 159 -27.32 10.93 24.51
N PRO A 160 -26.96 10.30 25.64
CA PRO A 160 -27.92 9.90 26.67
C PRO A 160 -28.75 11.10 27.14
N GLN A 161 -30.04 10.86 27.37
CA GLN A 161 -31.13 11.85 27.39
C GLN A 161 -31.13 12.92 28.52
N ASN A 162 -30.04 13.16 29.25
CA ASN A 162 -30.11 13.93 30.51
C ASN A 162 -29.34 15.26 30.56
N SER A 163 -28.75 15.73 29.47
CA SER A 163 -28.18 17.09 29.43
C SER A 163 -28.14 17.62 28.00
N CYS A 164 -28.96 18.63 27.74
CA CYS A 164 -28.94 19.50 26.55
C CYS A 164 -28.76 18.76 25.22
N GLN A 165 -29.88 18.38 24.61
CA GLN A 165 -29.93 17.82 23.26
C GLN A 165 -29.48 18.85 22.24
N ILE A 166 -28.17 18.96 22.05
CA ILE A 166 -27.61 19.63 20.90
C ILE A 166 -27.59 18.59 19.78
N ASN A 167 -28.59 18.64 18.89
CA ASN A 167 -28.54 17.98 17.58
C ASN A 167 -27.50 18.68 16.69
N LEU A 168 -26.25 18.81 17.15
CA LEU A 168 -25.13 19.09 16.26
C LEU A 168 -24.79 17.74 15.65
N GLN A 169 -25.13 17.58 14.38
CA GLN A 169 -24.49 16.73 13.36
C GLN A 169 -25.53 16.22 12.34
N GLU A 170 -26.10 17.16 11.58
CA GLU A 170 -26.67 16.84 10.26
C GLU A 170 -25.54 16.72 9.24
N TYR A 171 -24.80 15.60 9.25
CA TYR A 171 -23.77 15.40 8.23
C TYR A 171 -24.41 15.10 6.87
N LEU A 172 -24.16 15.99 5.90
CA LEU A 172 -24.36 15.82 4.45
C LEU A 172 -25.76 15.33 4.01
N LYS A 173 -26.84 15.88 4.57
CA LYS A 173 -28.15 15.80 3.91
C LYS A 173 -28.21 16.73 2.70
N VAL A 174 -28.99 16.33 1.68
CA VAL A 174 -29.32 17.22 0.57
C VAL A 174 -30.40 18.19 1.02
N ARG A 175 -30.05 19.47 1.17
CA ARG A 175 -31.00 20.52 1.56
C ARG A 175 -31.82 20.96 0.34
N GLN A 176 -33.07 21.35 0.54
CA GLN A 176 -33.95 21.77 -0.56
C GLN A 176 -33.40 22.98 -1.33
N GLU A 177 -32.80 23.93 -0.62
CA GLU A 177 -32.18 25.14 -1.18
C GLU A 177 -31.00 24.85 -2.12
N GLU A 178 -30.29 23.75 -1.90
CA GLU A 178 -29.10 23.37 -2.66
C GLU A 178 -29.42 22.54 -3.92
N LYS A 179 -30.63 21.94 -4.00
CA LYS A 179 -30.99 20.99 -5.08
C LYS A 179 -30.88 21.60 -6.47
N LEU A 180 -31.28 22.86 -6.62
CA LEU A 180 -31.22 23.58 -7.90
C LEU A 180 -29.77 23.79 -8.35
N GLU A 181 -28.87 24.13 -7.43
CA GLU A 181 -27.45 24.27 -7.72
C GLU A 181 -26.82 22.90 -8.03
N LEU A 182 -27.17 21.87 -7.25
CA LEU A 182 -26.68 20.51 -7.47
C LEU A 182 -27.10 19.94 -8.82
N ALA A 183 -28.35 20.17 -9.25
CA ALA A 183 -28.84 19.75 -10.56
C ALA A 183 -28.04 20.40 -11.71
N LYS A 184 -27.72 21.70 -11.59
CA LYS A 184 -26.87 22.40 -12.57
C LYS A 184 -25.44 21.86 -12.59
N LEU A 185 -24.90 21.45 -11.44
CA LEU A 185 -23.57 20.84 -11.37
C LEU A 185 -23.56 19.44 -11.98
N LEU A 186 -24.63 18.67 -11.79
CA LEU A 186 -24.76 17.31 -12.32
C LEU A 186 -24.71 17.28 -13.86
N GLU A 187 -25.16 18.34 -14.54
CA GLU A 187 -25.02 18.49 -15.99
C GLU A 187 -23.62 18.90 -16.45
N ARG A 188 -22.80 19.49 -15.57
CA ARG A 188 -21.47 20.02 -15.88
C ARG A 188 -20.33 19.09 -15.51
N VAL A 189 -20.57 18.11 -14.64
CA VAL A 189 -19.53 17.18 -14.19
C VAL A 189 -19.13 16.21 -15.31
N PRO A 190 -17.82 15.91 -15.44
CA PRO A 190 -17.31 15.09 -16.54
C PRO A 190 -17.66 13.61 -16.40
N THR A 191 -17.79 13.09 -15.18
CA THR A 191 -18.17 11.70 -14.94
C THR A 191 -19.64 11.63 -14.56
N SER A 192 -20.41 10.85 -15.31
CA SER A 192 -21.84 10.70 -15.06
C SER A 192 -22.13 10.06 -13.70
N VAL A 193 -23.17 10.56 -13.04
CA VAL A 193 -23.63 10.07 -11.73
C VAL A 193 -24.93 9.29 -11.96
N LYS A 194 -25.00 8.05 -11.44
CA LYS A 194 -26.17 7.17 -11.64
C LYS A 194 -27.28 7.44 -10.61
N GLU A 195 -26.91 7.99 -9.46
CA GLU A 195 -27.78 8.29 -8.35
C GLU A 195 -28.67 9.51 -8.60
N SER A 196 -29.79 9.56 -7.89
CA SER A 196 -30.69 10.72 -7.93
C SER A 196 -30.15 11.91 -7.13
N VAL A 197 -30.53 13.13 -7.51
CA VAL A 197 -30.15 14.39 -6.82
C VAL A 197 -30.55 14.40 -5.34
N ASP A 198 -31.56 13.61 -4.97
CA ASP A 198 -32.05 13.51 -3.60
C ASP A 198 -31.15 12.65 -2.70
N GLU A 199 -30.30 11.80 -3.28
CA GLU A 199 -29.41 10.94 -2.52
C GLU A 199 -28.14 11.70 -2.08
N PRO A 200 -27.69 11.50 -0.83
CA PRO A 200 -26.46 12.12 -0.34
C PRO A 200 -25.21 11.61 -1.07
N THR A 201 -25.25 10.40 -1.61
CA THR A 201 -24.22 9.80 -2.47
C THR A 201 -23.99 10.62 -3.73
N ALA A 202 -25.07 11.05 -4.40
CA ALA A 202 -24.97 11.92 -5.56
C ALA A 202 -24.33 13.27 -5.19
N LYS A 203 -24.75 13.85 -4.07
CA LYS A 203 -24.17 15.11 -3.56
C LYS A 203 -22.66 14.99 -3.35
N ILE A 204 -22.20 13.98 -2.61
CA ILE A 204 -20.76 13.79 -2.33
C ILE A 204 -19.96 13.58 -3.62
N ASN A 205 -20.49 12.78 -4.56
CA ASN A 205 -19.86 12.52 -5.84
C ASN A 205 -19.70 13.82 -6.66
N VAL A 206 -20.80 14.57 -6.83
CA VAL A 206 -20.80 15.86 -7.55
C VAL A 206 -19.87 16.87 -6.88
N LEU A 207 -19.85 16.96 -5.55
CA LEU A 207 -18.98 17.88 -4.82
C LEU A 207 -17.49 17.55 -5.03
N LEU A 208 -17.11 16.27 -5.01
CA LEU A 208 -15.73 15.86 -5.29
C LEU A 208 -15.33 16.22 -6.73
N GLN A 209 -16.20 15.95 -7.71
CA GLN A 209 -15.93 16.28 -9.10
C GLN A 209 -15.88 17.80 -9.34
N ALA A 210 -16.75 18.57 -8.68
CA ALA A 210 -16.74 20.03 -8.72
C ALA A 210 -15.45 20.60 -8.13
N TYR A 211 -14.94 19.98 -7.05
CA TYR A 211 -13.65 20.32 -6.46
C TYR A 211 -12.48 20.12 -7.44
N ILE A 212 -12.39 18.92 -8.07
CA ILE A 212 -11.35 18.61 -9.07
C ILE A 212 -11.44 19.56 -10.27
N SER A 213 -12.65 19.91 -10.69
CA SER A 213 -12.92 20.83 -11.80
C SER A 213 -12.74 22.31 -11.46
N GLN A 214 -12.42 22.66 -10.21
CA GLN A 214 -12.29 24.03 -9.73
C GLN A 214 -13.54 24.91 -9.92
N LEU A 215 -14.74 24.30 -9.89
CA LEU A 215 -15.98 25.04 -10.04
C LEU A 215 -16.24 25.93 -8.82
N LYS A 216 -16.77 27.13 -9.06
CA LYS A 216 -17.20 28.06 -8.01
C LYS A 216 -18.63 27.70 -7.61
N LEU A 217 -18.83 27.51 -6.31
CA LEU A 217 -20.13 27.25 -5.69
C LEU A 217 -20.64 28.53 -5.03
N GLU A 218 -21.93 28.80 -5.11
CA GLU A 218 -22.57 30.00 -4.55
C GLU A 218 -23.03 29.74 -3.09
N GLY A 219 -23.56 28.56 -2.81
CA GLY A 219 -24.04 28.18 -1.49
C GLY A 219 -22.91 27.99 -0.46
N PHE A 220 -22.93 28.77 0.63
CA PHE A 220 -21.97 28.63 1.74
C PHE A 220 -21.94 27.21 2.33
N ALA A 221 -23.12 26.58 2.46
CA ALA A 221 -23.24 25.23 2.97
C ALA A 221 -22.57 24.19 2.05
N LEU A 222 -22.75 24.31 0.72
CA LEU A 222 -22.07 23.46 -0.26
C LEU A 222 -20.56 23.67 -0.27
N VAL A 223 -20.08 24.90 -0.08
CA VAL A 223 -18.65 25.19 0.05
C VAL A 223 -18.08 24.49 1.29
N ALA A 224 -18.75 24.58 2.43
CA ALA A 224 -18.33 23.91 3.66
C ALA A 224 -18.32 22.37 3.50
N ASP A 225 -19.35 21.81 2.87
CA ASP A 225 -19.45 20.39 2.57
C ASP A 225 -18.33 19.93 1.61
N THR A 226 -17.99 20.75 0.61
CA THR A 226 -16.89 20.46 -0.34
C THR A 226 -15.55 20.37 0.37
N VAL A 227 -15.28 21.31 1.29
CA VAL A 227 -14.04 21.30 2.10
C VAL A 227 -13.96 20.04 2.97
N PHE A 228 -15.08 19.62 3.56
CA PHE A 228 -15.13 18.40 4.36
C PHE A 228 -14.89 17.13 3.53
N VAL A 229 -15.49 17.05 2.34
CA VAL A 229 -15.27 15.95 1.39
C VAL A 229 -13.81 15.91 0.92
N GLN A 230 -13.24 17.07 0.56
CA GLN A 230 -11.86 17.20 0.11
C GLN A 230 -10.86 16.73 1.18
N GLN A 231 -10.99 17.19 2.43
CA GLN A 231 -10.10 16.79 3.53
C GLN A 231 -10.13 15.28 3.78
N SER A 232 -11.25 14.64 3.43
CA SER A 232 -11.44 13.20 3.55
C SER A 232 -10.99 12.41 2.33
N ALA A 233 -11.01 13.03 1.15
CA ALA A 233 -10.80 12.36 -0.12
C ALA A 233 -9.41 11.72 -0.25
N GLY A 234 -8.35 12.44 0.15
CA GLY A 234 -6.98 11.96 -0.01
C GLY A 234 -6.73 10.59 0.64
N HIS A 235 -6.89 10.49 1.96
CA HIS A 235 -6.62 9.23 2.67
C HIS A 235 -7.62 8.11 2.33
N ILE A 236 -8.88 8.44 2.00
CA ILE A 236 -9.85 7.41 1.58
C ILE A 236 -9.44 6.82 0.23
N LEU A 237 -9.11 7.64 -0.76
CA LEU A 237 -8.72 7.17 -2.09
C LEU A 237 -7.40 6.39 -2.02
N HIS A 238 -6.44 6.83 -1.20
CA HIS A 238 -5.22 6.08 -0.95
C HIS A 238 -5.49 4.74 -0.25
N ALA A 239 -6.41 4.69 0.72
CA ALA A 239 -6.82 3.41 1.31
C ALA A 239 -7.47 2.46 0.28
N MET A 240 -8.29 2.99 -0.64
CA MET A 240 -8.89 2.21 -1.73
C MET A 240 -7.83 1.71 -2.71
N PHE A 241 -6.85 2.55 -3.06
CA PHE A 241 -5.69 2.18 -3.87
C PHE A 241 -4.90 1.02 -3.23
N GLU A 242 -4.55 1.14 -1.95
CA GLU A 242 -3.80 0.11 -1.22
C GLU A 242 -4.57 -1.22 -1.14
N ILE A 243 -5.90 -1.18 -0.97
CA ILE A 243 -6.74 -2.39 -1.01
C ILE A 243 -6.63 -3.07 -2.38
N CYS A 244 -6.76 -2.31 -3.48
CA CYS A 244 -6.65 -2.84 -4.84
C CYS A 244 -5.25 -3.41 -5.10
N LEU A 245 -4.21 -2.73 -4.63
CA LEU A 245 -2.82 -3.15 -4.77
C LEU A 245 -2.54 -4.47 -4.05
N LYS A 246 -2.98 -4.63 -2.80
CA LYS A 246 -2.82 -5.87 -2.02
C LYS A 246 -3.66 -7.03 -2.56
N ARG A 247 -4.78 -6.75 -3.23
CA ARG A 247 -5.59 -7.77 -3.92
C ARG A 247 -5.05 -8.14 -5.30
N GLY A 248 -4.16 -7.33 -5.85
CA GLY A 248 -3.58 -7.52 -7.17
C GLY A 248 -4.52 -7.11 -8.31
N TRP A 249 -5.41 -6.13 -8.09
CA TRP A 249 -6.33 -5.64 -9.13
C TRP A 249 -5.77 -4.41 -9.82
N ALA A 250 -5.34 -4.56 -11.08
CA ALA A 250 -4.65 -3.51 -11.82
C ALA A 250 -5.58 -2.35 -12.21
N MET A 251 -6.62 -2.61 -13.01
CA MET A 251 -7.55 -1.56 -13.49
C MET A 251 -8.10 -0.63 -12.39
N PRO A 252 -8.69 -1.12 -11.28
CA PRO A 252 -9.15 -0.24 -10.21
C PRO A 252 -7.99 0.43 -9.46
N ALA A 253 -6.82 -0.22 -9.32
CA ALA A 253 -5.66 0.43 -8.71
C ALA A 253 -5.20 1.65 -9.52
N TRP A 254 -5.13 1.55 -10.85
CA TRP A 254 -4.84 2.69 -11.72
C TRP A 254 -5.85 3.82 -11.58
N ALA A 255 -7.15 3.47 -11.58
CA ALA A 255 -8.21 4.45 -11.40
C ALA A 255 -8.13 5.14 -10.03
N CYS A 256 -7.85 4.40 -8.95
CA CYS A 256 -7.64 4.96 -7.61
C CYS A 256 -6.43 5.89 -7.58
N LEU A 257 -5.27 5.46 -8.10
CA LEU A 257 -4.05 6.26 -8.13
C LEU A 257 -4.23 7.54 -8.93
N ALA A 258 -4.89 7.46 -10.09
CA ALA A 258 -5.24 8.63 -10.88
C ALA A 258 -6.16 9.58 -10.10
N LEU A 259 -7.18 9.07 -9.38
CA LEU A 259 -8.04 9.89 -8.53
C LEU A 259 -7.30 10.53 -7.36
N CYS A 260 -6.37 9.83 -6.70
CA CYS A 260 -5.53 10.41 -5.64
C CYS A 260 -4.81 11.65 -6.18
N LYS A 261 -4.12 11.50 -7.32
CA LYS A 261 -3.40 12.61 -7.97
C LYS A 261 -4.32 13.73 -8.42
N MET A 262 -5.49 13.41 -8.99
CA MET A 262 -6.47 14.40 -9.44
C MET A 262 -7.01 15.24 -8.28
N VAL A 263 -7.22 14.63 -7.10
CA VAL A 263 -7.67 15.34 -5.89
C VAL A 263 -6.56 16.20 -5.29
N GLU A 264 -5.33 15.68 -5.21
CA GLU A 264 -4.18 16.43 -4.67
C GLU A 264 -3.78 17.61 -5.56
N ARG A 265 -3.74 17.40 -6.89
CA ARG A 265 -3.39 18.45 -7.86
C ARG A 265 -4.58 19.31 -8.30
N ARG A 266 -5.80 18.92 -7.93
CA ARG A 266 -7.05 19.63 -8.27
C ARG A 266 -7.18 19.86 -9.78
N MET A 267 -6.97 18.80 -10.56
CA MET A 267 -7.05 18.80 -12.01
C MET A 267 -7.45 17.42 -12.53
N TRP A 268 -7.96 17.35 -13.74
CA TRP A 268 -8.29 16.07 -14.39
C TRP A 268 -7.11 15.52 -15.19
N GLY A 269 -7.08 14.20 -15.39
CA GLY A 269 -6.10 13.54 -16.27
C GLY A 269 -6.26 13.85 -17.77
N SER A 270 -7.29 14.61 -18.17
CA SER A 270 -7.40 15.11 -19.55
C SER A 270 -6.69 16.45 -19.75
N MET A 271 -6.33 17.13 -18.66
CA MET A 271 -5.68 18.44 -18.67
C MET A 271 -4.17 18.30 -18.88
N THR A 272 -3.53 19.37 -19.36
CA THR A 272 -2.08 19.33 -19.60
C THR A 272 -1.29 19.26 -18.28
N PRO A 273 -0.19 18.47 -18.20
CA PRO A 273 0.65 18.41 -16.99
C PRO A 273 1.30 19.74 -16.62
N LEU A 274 1.38 20.69 -17.57
CA LEU A 274 1.88 22.05 -17.33
C LEU A 274 1.12 22.77 -16.20
N CYS A 275 -0.15 22.42 -15.97
CA CYS A 275 -0.97 22.92 -14.86
C CYS A 275 -0.35 22.66 -13.47
N GLN A 276 0.53 21.66 -13.35
CA GLN A 276 1.15 21.27 -12.08
C GLN A 276 2.29 22.21 -11.66
N PHE A 277 2.86 22.96 -12.61
CA PHE A 277 3.93 23.91 -12.33
C PHE A 277 3.37 25.24 -11.81
N LYS A 278 3.81 25.63 -10.60
CA LYS A 278 3.45 26.92 -10.00
C LYS A 278 4.20 28.05 -10.73
N GLY A 279 3.50 28.79 -11.59
CA GLY A 279 4.05 29.93 -12.32
C GLY A 279 3.65 30.02 -13.80
N VAL A 280 3.03 28.98 -14.35
CA VAL A 280 2.47 29.00 -15.71
C VAL A 280 1.16 29.79 -15.71
N SER A 281 1.00 30.73 -16.64
CA SER A 281 -0.24 31.52 -16.75
C SER A 281 -1.39 30.68 -17.33
N GLN A 282 -2.62 30.99 -16.92
CA GLN A 282 -3.81 30.27 -17.38
C GLN A 282 -4.04 30.40 -18.90
N GLU A 283 -3.60 31.52 -19.50
CA GLU A 283 -3.70 31.73 -20.95
C GLU A 283 -2.88 30.71 -21.74
N VAL A 284 -1.70 30.35 -21.23
CA VAL A 284 -0.82 29.35 -21.85
C VAL A 284 -1.43 27.97 -21.76
N ILE A 285 -2.00 27.62 -20.61
CA ILE A 285 -2.70 26.35 -20.40
C ILE A 285 -3.89 26.23 -21.38
N GLN A 286 -4.70 27.28 -21.51
CA GLN A 286 -5.83 27.29 -22.44
C GLN A 286 -5.39 27.18 -23.91
N LYS A 287 -4.27 27.79 -24.29
CA LYS A 287 -3.69 27.64 -25.63
C LYS A 287 -3.18 26.21 -25.86
N ALA A 288 -2.52 25.62 -24.86
CA ALA A 288 -1.99 24.27 -24.90
C ALA A 288 -3.09 23.21 -25.04
N GLU A 289 -4.24 23.42 -24.38
CA GLU A 289 -5.39 22.52 -24.47
C GLU A 289 -6.26 22.77 -25.72
N GLY A 290 -6.39 24.03 -26.15
CA GLY A 290 -7.33 24.43 -27.19
C GLY A 290 -6.82 24.36 -28.62
N SER A 291 -5.50 24.40 -28.85
CA SER A 291 -4.96 24.51 -30.21
C SER A 291 -4.31 23.22 -30.72
N LYS A 292 -4.66 22.85 -31.96
CA LYS A 292 -4.07 21.72 -32.71
C LYS A 292 -2.56 21.87 -32.97
N GLN A 293 -1.98 23.03 -32.64
CA GLN A 293 -0.57 23.33 -32.81
C GLN A 293 0.30 22.70 -31.73
N PHE A 294 -0.27 22.42 -30.54
CA PHE A 294 0.48 21.73 -29.51
C PHE A 294 0.51 20.23 -29.79
N PRO A 295 1.71 19.63 -29.80
CA PRO A 295 1.83 18.20 -30.00
C PRO A 295 1.39 17.44 -28.73
N ALA A 296 1.22 16.12 -28.82
CA ALA A 296 0.94 15.30 -27.63
C ALA A 296 2.03 15.51 -26.56
N TRP A 297 1.69 15.43 -25.27
CA TRP A 297 2.59 15.72 -24.14
C TRP A 297 4.01 15.14 -24.30
N TYR A 298 4.14 13.89 -24.75
CA TYR A 298 5.43 13.24 -24.93
C TYR A 298 6.34 13.88 -25.99
N ARG A 299 5.78 14.56 -26.99
CA ARG A 299 6.55 15.26 -28.03
C ARG A 299 7.13 16.59 -27.54
N TYR A 300 6.69 17.12 -26.40
CA TYR A 300 7.30 18.32 -25.83
C TYR A 300 8.76 18.06 -25.41
N PHE A 301 9.11 16.82 -25.11
CA PHE A 301 10.48 16.44 -24.73
C PHE A 301 11.44 16.36 -25.92
N ASP A 302 10.91 16.27 -27.15
CA ASP A 302 11.73 16.24 -28.37
C ASP A 302 12.12 17.66 -28.84
N LEU A 303 11.47 18.68 -28.30
CA LEU A 303 11.67 20.09 -28.69
C LEU A 303 12.76 20.74 -27.84
N ASP A 304 13.53 21.63 -28.47
CA ASP A 304 14.56 22.39 -27.77
C ASP A 304 13.93 23.43 -26.82
N PRO A 305 14.55 23.72 -25.65
CA PRO A 305 14.06 24.73 -24.71
C PRO A 305 13.68 26.11 -25.30
N PRO A 306 14.42 26.69 -26.28
CA PRO A 306 14.01 27.93 -26.94
C PRO A 306 12.73 27.78 -27.78
N GLU A 307 12.59 26.70 -28.55
CA GLU A 307 11.39 26.44 -29.36
C GLU A 307 10.17 26.23 -28.46
N LEU A 308 10.38 25.51 -27.35
CA LEU A 308 9.36 25.30 -26.34
C LEU A 308 8.97 26.61 -25.64
N GLY A 309 9.94 27.49 -25.40
CA GLY A 309 9.70 28.82 -24.85
C GLY A 309 8.85 29.71 -25.78
N GLU A 310 9.09 29.61 -27.10
CA GLU A 310 8.27 30.29 -28.11
C GLU A 310 6.86 29.69 -28.20
N LEU A 311 6.74 28.37 -28.16
CA LEU A 311 5.47 27.63 -28.18
C LEU A 311 4.60 27.94 -26.95
N ILE A 312 5.20 27.96 -25.77
CA ILE A 312 4.54 28.30 -24.49
C ILE A 312 4.29 29.81 -24.40
N GLY A 313 4.95 30.64 -25.22
CA GLY A 313 4.86 32.09 -25.16
C GLY A 313 5.60 32.72 -23.98
N ILE A 314 6.46 31.94 -23.31
CA ILE A 314 7.33 32.38 -22.21
C ILE A 314 8.74 31.82 -22.47
N PRO A 315 9.74 32.63 -22.85
CA PRO A 315 11.05 32.15 -23.31
C PRO A 315 11.81 31.36 -22.23
N ASN A 316 11.57 31.62 -20.95
CA ASN A 316 12.20 30.89 -19.84
C ASN A 316 11.45 29.62 -19.41
N ALA A 317 10.20 29.43 -19.86
CA ALA A 317 9.37 28.31 -19.44
C ALA A 317 9.73 26.98 -20.12
N GLY A 318 10.47 27.02 -21.24
CA GLY A 318 10.95 25.81 -21.91
C GLY A 318 11.78 24.88 -21.00
N ARG A 319 12.45 25.45 -20.00
CA ARG A 319 13.21 24.69 -18.99
C ARG A 319 12.33 23.91 -18.02
N LEU A 320 11.08 24.32 -17.81
CA LEU A 320 10.17 23.68 -16.85
C LEU A 320 9.76 22.28 -17.29
N VAL A 321 9.66 22.04 -18.61
CA VAL A 321 9.30 20.70 -19.11
C VAL A 321 10.38 19.68 -18.82
N HIS A 322 11.66 20.06 -18.87
CA HIS A 322 12.76 19.18 -18.46
C HIS A 322 12.84 18.96 -16.94
N ASN A 323 12.12 19.75 -16.14
CA ASN A 323 11.94 19.51 -14.71
C ASN A 323 10.75 18.59 -14.44
N PHE A 324 10.06 18.07 -15.46
CA PHE A 324 8.98 17.10 -15.26
C PHE A 324 9.56 15.71 -15.02
N PRO A 325 9.12 14.97 -13.98
CA PRO A 325 9.67 13.66 -13.67
C PRO A 325 9.40 12.64 -14.79
N LYS A 326 10.48 12.17 -15.41
CA LYS A 326 10.46 11.17 -16.47
C LYS A 326 11.51 10.12 -16.19
N LEU A 327 11.17 8.85 -16.39
CA LEU A 327 12.08 7.73 -16.19
C LEU A 327 12.29 7.00 -17.52
N GLN A 328 13.51 6.56 -17.77
CA GLN A 328 13.83 5.62 -18.84
C GLN A 328 14.01 4.24 -18.23
N LEU A 329 13.34 3.24 -18.80
CA LEU A 329 13.34 1.88 -18.31
C LEU A 329 14.05 0.99 -19.33
N GLN A 330 15.02 0.19 -18.89
CA GLN A 330 15.54 -0.92 -19.68
C GLN A 330 15.39 -2.21 -18.88
N VAL A 331 14.95 -3.27 -19.55
CA VAL A 331 14.60 -4.51 -18.87
C VAL A 331 15.34 -5.69 -19.49
N GLN A 332 16.00 -6.44 -18.62
CA GLN A 332 16.58 -7.73 -18.95
C GLN A 332 15.82 -8.83 -18.24
N VAL A 333 15.25 -9.76 -19.01
CA VAL A 333 14.48 -10.88 -18.46
C VAL A 333 15.28 -12.19 -18.58
N GLN A 334 15.40 -12.92 -17.47
CA GLN A 334 16.10 -14.20 -17.33
C GLN A 334 15.17 -15.27 -16.71
N PRO A 335 14.83 -16.38 -17.41
CA PRO A 335 14.01 -17.44 -16.83
C PRO A 335 14.82 -18.26 -15.81
N ILE A 336 14.40 -18.31 -14.54
CA ILE A 336 15.03 -19.16 -13.51
C ILE A 336 14.45 -20.57 -13.59
N THR A 337 13.13 -20.67 -13.67
CA THR A 337 12.39 -21.92 -13.85
C THR A 337 11.28 -21.73 -14.88
N ARG A 338 10.52 -22.79 -15.19
CA ARG A 338 9.33 -22.67 -16.04
C ARG A 338 8.23 -21.77 -15.44
N PHE A 339 8.20 -21.64 -14.11
CA PHE A 339 7.17 -20.90 -13.39
C PHE A 339 7.68 -19.61 -12.75
N LEU A 340 8.98 -19.29 -12.89
CA LEU A 340 9.59 -18.16 -12.20
C LEU A 340 10.58 -17.47 -13.13
N LEU A 341 10.31 -16.19 -13.33
CA LEU A 341 11.07 -15.27 -14.14
C LEU A 341 11.82 -14.30 -13.24
N ARG A 342 13.09 -14.06 -13.54
CA ARG A 342 13.83 -12.94 -12.99
C ARG A 342 13.81 -11.79 -14.00
N ILE A 343 13.46 -10.61 -13.53
CA ILE A 343 13.39 -9.38 -14.29
C ILE A 343 14.39 -8.42 -13.64
N ASP A 344 15.47 -8.13 -14.33
CA ASP A 344 16.42 -7.09 -13.92
C ASP A 344 15.99 -5.79 -14.64
N LEU A 345 15.42 -4.87 -13.87
CA LEU A 345 14.93 -3.56 -14.31
C LEU A 345 15.98 -2.51 -13.98
N SER A 346 16.49 -1.82 -15.01
CA SER A 346 17.32 -0.63 -14.86
C SER A 346 16.46 0.62 -15.08
N ILE A 347 16.49 1.52 -14.10
CA ILE A 347 15.72 2.77 -14.07
C ILE A 347 16.71 3.93 -14.11
N VAL A 348 16.60 4.75 -15.16
CA VAL A 348 17.43 5.95 -15.34
C VAL A 348 16.53 7.18 -15.28
N PRO A 349 16.69 8.06 -14.28
CA PRO A 349 15.94 9.31 -14.23
C PRO A 349 16.36 10.27 -15.35
N ASP A 350 15.42 10.67 -16.19
CA ASP A 350 15.63 11.55 -17.37
C ASP A 350 14.93 12.90 -17.15
N PHE A 351 15.28 13.58 -16.06
CA PHE A 351 14.77 14.90 -15.73
C PHE A 351 15.73 15.68 -14.83
N ARG A 352 15.59 17.01 -14.82
CA ARG A 352 16.38 17.89 -13.95
C ARG A 352 15.71 18.06 -12.60
N TRP A 353 16.44 17.69 -11.55
CA TRP A 353 15.96 17.88 -10.19
C TRP A 353 15.95 19.37 -9.79
N ASP A 354 14.81 19.81 -9.26
CA ASP A 354 14.65 21.12 -8.62
C ASP A 354 13.95 20.93 -7.27
N GLU A 355 14.64 21.25 -6.18
CA GLU A 355 14.15 21.09 -4.80
C GLU A 355 12.86 21.88 -4.54
N LYS A 356 12.62 22.98 -5.25
CA LYS A 356 11.38 23.77 -5.11
C LYS A 356 10.15 23.07 -5.66
N ILE A 357 10.35 22.21 -6.66
CA ILE A 357 9.28 21.53 -7.41
C ILE A 357 9.08 20.12 -6.86
N HIS A 358 10.18 19.37 -6.69
CA HIS A 358 10.19 17.94 -6.35
C HIS A 358 10.27 17.71 -4.83
N GLY A 359 10.68 18.71 -4.06
CA GLY A 359 10.88 18.56 -2.62
C GLY A 359 12.11 17.71 -2.28
N GLY A 360 12.01 16.90 -1.21
CA GLY A 360 13.14 16.11 -0.70
C GLY A 360 13.32 14.74 -1.36
N ALA A 361 12.24 14.12 -1.82
CA ALA A 361 12.25 12.81 -2.47
C ALA A 361 11.01 12.65 -3.33
N GLU A 362 11.14 11.90 -4.43
CA GLU A 362 10.01 11.50 -5.27
C GLU A 362 9.78 10.00 -5.17
N THR A 363 8.52 9.63 -5.04
CA THR A 363 8.07 8.25 -4.91
C THR A 363 7.45 7.78 -6.22
N PHE A 364 7.82 6.58 -6.64
CA PHE A 364 7.30 5.89 -7.81
C PHE A 364 6.83 4.49 -7.40
N PHE A 365 5.78 4.00 -8.04
CA PHE A 365 5.33 2.61 -7.95
C PHE A 365 5.85 1.85 -9.16
N ILE A 366 6.50 0.71 -8.92
CA ILE A 366 6.82 -0.27 -9.95
C ILE A 366 5.71 -1.31 -9.91
N ILE A 367 4.94 -1.42 -10.99
CA ILE A 367 3.81 -2.35 -11.11
C ILE A 367 4.06 -3.25 -12.32
N ILE A 368 4.02 -4.57 -12.11
CA ILE A 368 4.12 -5.56 -13.17
C ILE A 368 2.77 -6.22 -13.35
N GLU A 369 2.29 -6.18 -14.58
CA GLU A 369 0.95 -6.60 -14.95
C GLU A 369 0.98 -7.73 -15.98
N ASP A 370 -0.11 -8.48 -15.99
CA ASP A 370 -0.41 -9.42 -17.07
C ASP A 370 -0.75 -8.67 -18.38
N ILE A 371 -0.86 -9.42 -19.48
CA ILE A 371 -1.18 -8.91 -20.82
C ILE A 371 -2.49 -8.14 -20.84
N ASP A 372 -3.49 -8.65 -20.11
CA ASP A 372 -4.82 -8.06 -20.07
C ASP A 372 -4.87 -6.79 -19.21
N GLY A 373 -3.82 -6.50 -18.43
CA GLY A 373 -3.80 -5.35 -17.51
C GLY A 373 -4.85 -5.46 -16.39
N GLU A 374 -5.28 -6.67 -16.05
CA GLU A 374 -6.27 -6.94 -15.00
C GLU A 374 -5.62 -7.30 -13.67
N ILE A 375 -4.54 -8.07 -13.71
CA ILE A 375 -3.87 -8.65 -12.54
C ILE A 375 -2.49 -8.04 -12.37
N ILE A 376 -2.21 -7.55 -11.16
CA ILE A 376 -0.87 -7.15 -10.73
C ILE A 376 -0.14 -8.38 -10.21
N LEU A 377 0.95 -8.76 -10.88
CA LEU A 377 1.79 -9.89 -10.50
C LEU A 377 2.81 -9.50 -9.42
N PHE A 378 3.30 -8.27 -9.50
CA PHE A 378 4.27 -7.71 -8.55
C PHE A 378 4.07 -6.20 -8.42
N HIS A 379 4.21 -5.68 -7.21
CA HIS A 379 4.28 -4.25 -6.95
C HIS A 379 5.38 -3.95 -5.94
N ASP A 380 6.07 -2.83 -6.13
CA ASP A 380 7.03 -2.29 -5.17
C ASP A 380 7.05 -0.76 -5.22
N THR A 381 7.52 -0.13 -4.15
CA THR A 381 7.73 1.31 -4.09
C THR A 381 9.20 1.64 -4.33
N PHE A 382 9.45 2.40 -5.39
CA PHE A 382 10.76 2.94 -5.72
C PHE A 382 10.83 4.40 -5.31
N ILE A 383 11.72 4.73 -4.38
CA ILE A 383 11.91 6.09 -3.89
C ILE A 383 13.18 6.65 -4.49
N VAL A 384 13.05 7.69 -5.31
CA VAL A 384 14.18 8.49 -5.78
C VAL A 384 14.50 9.50 -4.68
N LEU A 385 15.62 9.27 -4.01
CA LEU A 385 16.09 10.12 -2.93
C LEU A 385 16.97 11.22 -3.52
N CYS A 386 16.62 12.49 -3.31
CA CYS A 386 17.50 13.66 -3.53
C CYS A 386 18.07 13.85 -4.96
N GLN A 387 18.62 15.06 -5.18
CA GLN A 387 19.37 15.44 -6.39
C GLN A 387 20.59 14.53 -6.68
N ARG A 388 21.17 13.89 -5.67
CA ARG A 388 22.44 13.14 -5.80
C ARG A 388 22.31 11.87 -6.63
N TYR A 389 21.17 11.20 -6.51
CA TYR A 389 20.94 9.93 -7.21
C TYR A 389 20.22 10.15 -8.54
N THR A 390 19.87 11.38 -8.92
CA THR A 390 19.15 11.63 -10.17
C THR A 390 19.95 11.22 -11.42
N GLU A 391 21.28 11.25 -11.34
CA GLU A 391 22.16 10.89 -12.47
C GLU A 391 22.53 9.39 -12.50
N ASP A 392 22.29 8.65 -11.41
CA ASP A 392 22.71 7.27 -11.27
C ASP A 392 21.67 6.29 -11.86
N GLU A 393 22.16 5.20 -12.45
CA GLU A 393 21.32 4.09 -12.90
C GLU A 393 20.92 3.20 -11.71
N HIS A 394 19.61 2.97 -11.54
CA HIS A 394 19.09 2.15 -10.44
C HIS A 394 18.68 0.77 -10.95
N ASN A 395 19.34 -0.26 -10.45
CA ASN A 395 19.06 -1.65 -10.84
C ASN A 395 18.20 -2.35 -9.78
N VAL A 396 17.01 -2.78 -10.17
CA VAL A 396 16.04 -3.50 -9.33
C VAL A 396 15.84 -4.91 -9.89
N THR A 397 16.14 -5.92 -9.08
CA THR A 397 15.99 -7.33 -9.48
C THR A 397 14.70 -7.91 -8.90
N ILE A 398 13.76 -8.27 -9.76
CA ILE A 398 12.41 -8.69 -9.39
C ILE A 398 12.20 -10.14 -9.82
N THR A 399 11.47 -10.92 -9.03
CA THR A 399 11.06 -12.28 -9.39
C THR A 399 9.55 -12.37 -9.54
N VAL A 400 9.09 -12.77 -10.73
CA VAL A 400 7.67 -12.81 -11.10
C VAL A 400 7.28 -14.24 -11.47
N PRO A 401 6.10 -14.72 -11.04
CA PRO A 401 5.60 -16.02 -11.47
C PRO A 401 5.17 -15.99 -12.95
N ILE A 402 5.35 -17.12 -13.64
CA ILE A 402 4.81 -17.36 -15.00
C ILE A 402 3.87 -18.56 -14.94
N PHE A 403 2.74 -18.46 -15.64
CA PHE A 403 1.77 -19.53 -15.78
C PHE A 403 1.86 -20.18 -17.17
N GLU A 404 1.48 -21.46 -17.28
CA GLU A 404 1.34 -22.15 -18.57
C GLU A 404 -0.15 -22.08 -19.00
N PRO A 405 -0.48 -21.66 -20.25
CA PRO A 405 0.42 -21.32 -21.36
C PRO A 405 1.18 -20.01 -21.12
N VAL A 406 2.43 -19.96 -21.59
CA VAL A 406 3.28 -18.79 -21.38
C VAL A 406 2.66 -17.57 -22.08
N PRO A 407 2.44 -16.46 -21.35
CA PRO A 407 1.93 -15.23 -21.94
C PRO A 407 2.90 -14.69 -22.99
N PRO A 408 2.46 -14.03 -24.09
CA PRO A 408 3.36 -13.33 -25.01
C PRO A 408 4.25 -12.28 -24.34
N ASP A 409 3.65 -11.36 -23.58
CA ASP A 409 4.33 -10.19 -23.01
C ASP A 409 3.85 -9.91 -21.58
N TYR A 410 4.66 -9.25 -20.77
CA TYR A 410 4.20 -8.57 -19.55
C TYR A 410 4.42 -7.07 -19.67
N TYR A 411 3.61 -6.30 -18.95
CA TYR A 411 3.75 -4.85 -18.87
C TYR A 411 4.39 -4.46 -17.55
N ILE A 412 5.47 -3.70 -17.63
CA ILE A 412 6.14 -3.10 -16.48
C ILE A 412 5.86 -1.61 -16.55
N SER A 413 5.19 -1.10 -15.53
CA SER A 413 4.81 0.29 -15.44
C SER A 413 5.48 0.92 -14.22
N VAL A 414 6.20 2.02 -14.42
CA VAL A 414 6.75 2.84 -13.34
C VAL A 414 6.05 4.18 -13.33
N VAL A 415 5.42 4.51 -12.20
CA VAL A 415 4.42 5.58 -12.10
C VAL A 415 4.73 6.44 -10.89
N SER A 416 4.79 7.75 -11.06
CA SER A 416 4.94 8.66 -9.91
C SER A 416 3.73 8.55 -8.98
N ASP A 417 3.90 8.73 -7.68
CA ASP A 417 2.79 8.84 -6.73
C ASP A 417 2.06 10.20 -6.88
N GLN A 418 2.81 11.28 -7.09
CA GLN A 418 2.30 12.66 -6.97
C GLN A 418 1.99 13.35 -8.30
N TRP A 419 2.62 12.91 -9.40
CA TRP A 419 2.51 13.58 -10.71
C TRP A 419 1.55 12.84 -11.64
N LEU A 420 0.58 13.56 -12.22
CA LEU A 420 -0.20 13.02 -13.34
C LEU A 420 0.65 12.97 -14.62
N HIS A 421 0.44 11.95 -15.44
CA HIS A 421 1.16 11.69 -16.70
C HIS A 421 2.67 11.39 -16.56
N ALA A 422 3.20 11.34 -15.34
CA ALA A 422 4.52 10.82 -15.05
C ALA A 422 4.44 9.30 -14.90
N GLU A 423 4.20 8.63 -16.02
CA GLU A 423 4.17 7.17 -16.11
C GLU A 423 4.99 6.69 -17.31
N THR A 424 5.68 5.58 -17.12
CA THR A 424 6.50 4.95 -18.16
C THR A 424 6.13 3.48 -18.19
N ARG A 425 5.60 3.02 -19.33
CA ARG A 425 5.15 1.65 -19.53
C ARG A 425 6.01 0.98 -20.59
N LEU A 426 6.57 -0.17 -20.25
CA LEU A 426 7.41 -0.99 -21.11
C LEU A 426 6.83 -2.40 -21.22
N SER A 427 6.73 -2.92 -22.45
CA SER A 427 6.36 -4.32 -22.67
C SER A 427 7.60 -5.20 -22.79
N THR A 428 7.58 -6.36 -22.13
CA THR A 428 8.66 -7.35 -22.20
C THR A 428 8.18 -8.61 -22.88
N SER A 429 8.71 -8.91 -24.07
CA SER A 429 8.31 -10.11 -24.82
C SER A 429 9.06 -11.37 -24.42
N PHE A 430 8.34 -12.48 -24.37
CA PHE A 430 8.84 -13.81 -24.03
C PHE A 430 9.00 -14.75 -25.25
N SER A 431 8.58 -14.30 -26.44
CA SER A 431 8.51 -15.08 -27.68
C SER A 431 9.82 -15.77 -28.11
N GLN A 432 10.98 -15.21 -27.78
CA GLN A 432 12.29 -15.73 -28.20
C GLN A 432 13.04 -16.52 -27.11
N LYS A 433 12.42 -16.76 -25.95
CA LYS A 433 13.13 -17.33 -24.80
C LYS A 433 12.84 -18.81 -24.63
N SER A 434 13.91 -19.62 -24.70
CA SER A 434 13.84 -21.03 -24.36
C SER A 434 13.66 -21.19 -22.85
N PHE A 435 12.44 -21.47 -22.41
CA PHE A 435 12.19 -21.88 -21.04
C PHE A 435 12.85 -23.23 -20.77
N HIS A 436 13.58 -23.34 -19.65
CA HIS A 436 14.28 -24.56 -19.28
C HIS A 436 13.35 -25.79 -19.28
N LEU A 437 13.87 -26.95 -19.71
CA LEU A 437 13.11 -28.21 -19.66
C LEU A 437 12.65 -28.53 -18.23
N ARG A 438 11.51 -29.22 -18.11
CA ARG A 438 10.95 -29.67 -16.83
C ARG A 438 12.05 -30.43 -16.11
N ARG A 439 12.43 -29.97 -14.92
CA ARG A 439 13.41 -30.70 -14.12
C ARG A 439 12.91 -32.14 -13.97
N PRO A 440 13.75 -33.16 -14.17
CA PRO A 440 13.36 -34.53 -13.85
C PRO A 440 12.91 -34.56 -12.39
N SER A 441 11.86 -35.32 -12.10
CA SER A 441 11.44 -35.54 -10.72
C SER A 441 12.64 -36.02 -9.90
N SER A 442 12.77 -35.50 -8.67
CA SER A 442 13.80 -35.99 -7.76
C SER A 442 13.67 -37.49 -7.61
N SER A 443 14.79 -38.20 -7.53
CA SER A 443 14.79 -39.64 -7.30
C SER A 443 14.01 -39.95 -6.03
N CYS A 444 12.97 -40.78 -6.11
CA CYS A 444 12.19 -41.16 -4.94
C CYS A 444 13.11 -41.75 -3.86
N ASN A 445 12.90 -41.32 -2.61
CA ASN A 445 13.52 -41.96 -1.47
C ASN A 445 12.94 -43.36 -1.35
N LEU A 446 13.72 -44.38 -1.70
CA LEU A 446 13.31 -45.76 -1.49
C LEU A 446 13.24 -45.99 0.02
N CYS A 447 12.13 -46.54 0.52
CA CYS A 447 11.96 -46.94 1.92
C CYS A 447 12.84 -48.17 2.23
N LEU A 448 14.15 -47.97 2.22
CA LEU A 448 15.13 -48.99 2.60
C LEU A 448 15.17 -49.09 4.13
N SER A 449 15.31 -50.31 4.65
CA SER A 449 15.54 -50.53 6.06
C SER A 449 16.86 -49.84 6.48
N PRO A 450 16.87 -49.12 7.62
CA PRO A 450 18.05 -48.38 8.07
C PRO A 450 19.24 -49.35 8.18
N ARG A 451 20.32 -49.04 7.46
CA ARG A 451 21.52 -49.87 7.50
C ARG A 451 22.30 -49.58 8.80
N TYR A 452 22.74 -50.64 9.46
CA TYR A 452 23.61 -50.57 10.63
C TYR A 452 25.07 -50.36 10.21
N THR A 453 25.84 -49.67 11.05
CA THR A 453 27.28 -49.47 10.84
C THR A 453 28.02 -50.82 10.83
N THR A 454 28.65 -51.17 9.69
CA THR A 454 29.46 -52.39 9.59
C THR A 454 30.70 -52.32 10.47
N ARG A 455 31.12 -53.45 11.05
CA ARG A 455 32.24 -53.57 12.03
C ARG A 455 33.58 -52.99 11.54
N ASN A 456 33.83 -52.94 10.23
CA ASN A 456 35.03 -52.34 9.64
C ASN A 456 35.01 -50.79 9.62
N MET A 457 33.84 -50.16 9.68
CA MET A 457 33.71 -48.69 9.78
C MET A 457 33.84 -48.16 11.21
N ARG A 458 33.79 -49.04 12.22
CA ARG A 458 33.90 -48.68 13.65
C ARG A 458 35.32 -48.34 14.08
N ARG A 459 36.33 -48.48 13.21
CA ARG A 459 37.71 -48.42 13.65
C ARG A 459 38.23 -47.03 13.97
N SER A 460 37.60 -45.93 13.55
CA SER A 460 38.11 -44.60 13.98
C SER A 460 37.14 -43.40 14.08
N TYR A 461 36.00 -43.30 13.37
CA TYR A 461 35.26 -41.99 13.32
C TYR A 461 33.72 -42.01 13.42
N LEU A 462 33.07 -43.18 13.43
CA LEU A 462 31.59 -43.30 13.40
C LEU A 462 30.98 -43.90 14.68
N ASN A 463 31.71 -43.91 15.80
CA ASN A 463 31.27 -44.58 17.04
C ASN A 463 30.00 -43.98 17.67
N THR A 464 29.64 -42.75 17.31
CA THR A 464 28.44 -42.06 17.81
C THR A 464 27.16 -42.42 17.05
N ILE A 465 27.23 -43.06 15.88
CA ILE A 465 26.05 -43.28 15.03
C ILE A 465 25.79 -44.78 14.88
N GLN A 466 24.71 -45.27 15.50
CA GLN A 466 24.33 -46.69 15.45
C GLN A 466 23.56 -47.05 14.17
N THR A 467 22.77 -46.11 13.64
CA THR A 467 21.92 -46.29 12.45
C THR A 467 22.11 -45.11 11.50
N PHE A 468 22.18 -45.41 10.20
CA PHE A 468 22.25 -44.37 9.18
C PHE A 468 20.87 -43.77 8.89
N ASN A 469 20.84 -42.47 8.58
CA ASN A 469 19.63 -41.80 8.10
C ASN A 469 19.12 -42.44 6.80
N LYS A 470 17.85 -42.20 6.45
CA LYS A 470 17.23 -42.75 5.23
C LYS A 470 18.04 -42.43 3.96
N ILE A 471 18.49 -41.17 3.83
CA ILE A 471 19.31 -40.71 2.69
C ILE A 471 20.67 -41.41 2.69
N GLN A 472 21.35 -41.45 3.83
CA GLN A 472 22.65 -42.13 3.96
C GLN A 472 22.53 -43.61 3.61
N THR A 473 21.47 -44.28 4.05
CA THR A 473 21.19 -45.69 3.77
C THR A 473 21.03 -45.95 2.26
N GLN A 474 20.31 -45.07 1.56
CA GLN A 474 20.11 -45.16 0.11
C GLN A 474 21.40 -44.94 -0.67
N VAL A 475 22.19 -43.95 -0.26
CA VAL A 475 23.41 -43.55 -0.99
C VAL A 475 24.62 -44.44 -0.61
N PHE A 476 24.57 -45.14 0.54
CA PHE A 476 25.67 -45.95 1.06
C PHE A 476 26.22 -46.96 0.04
N GLN A 477 25.35 -47.67 -0.68
CA GLN A 477 25.78 -48.66 -1.68
C GLN A 477 26.51 -47.99 -2.85
N ALA A 478 26.04 -46.83 -3.30
CA ALA A 478 26.67 -46.10 -4.38
C ALA A 478 28.05 -45.55 -3.97
N LEU A 479 28.18 -45.02 -2.74
CA LEU A 479 29.43 -44.42 -2.25
C LEU A 479 30.46 -45.43 -1.77
N TYR A 480 30.04 -46.48 -1.07
CA TYR A 480 30.97 -47.42 -0.45
C TYR A 480 31.32 -48.60 -1.36
N SER A 481 30.39 -49.07 -2.20
CA SER A 481 30.61 -50.24 -3.06
C SER A 481 31.06 -49.90 -4.48
N SER A 482 30.68 -48.75 -5.03
CA SER A 482 30.99 -48.35 -6.42
C SER A 482 32.07 -47.27 -6.50
N ASP A 483 32.92 -47.31 -7.52
CA ASP A 483 33.98 -46.31 -7.81
C ASP A 483 33.52 -45.19 -8.77
N LYS A 484 32.22 -45.15 -9.11
CA LYS A 484 31.64 -44.11 -9.99
C LYS A 484 31.52 -42.76 -9.28
N ASN A 485 31.53 -41.67 -10.06
CA ASN A 485 31.19 -40.34 -9.57
C ASN A 485 29.73 -40.31 -9.10
N VAL A 486 29.49 -39.84 -7.88
CA VAL A 486 28.16 -39.78 -7.26
C VAL A 486 27.82 -38.33 -6.95
N PHE A 487 26.65 -37.88 -7.39
CA PHE A 487 26.07 -36.60 -6.98
C PHE A 487 25.03 -36.83 -5.88
N VAL A 488 25.15 -36.09 -4.77
CA VAL A 488 24.23 -36.18 -3.64
C VAL A 488 23.58 -34.82 -3.38
N GLY A 489 22.37 -34.63 -3.91
CA GLY A 489 21.53 -33.47 -3.62
C GLY A 489 20.58 -33.74 -2.45
N ALA A 490 20.86 -33.16 -1.28
CA ALA A 490 20.02 -33.26 -0.08
C ALA A 490 19.90 -31.91 0.64
N PRO A 491 18.85 -31.65 1.44
CA PRO A 491 18.74 -30.41 2.21
C PRO A 491 19.82 -30.31 3.30
N THR A 492 20.16 -29.09 3.70
CA THR A 492 21.09 -28.82 4.81
C THR A 492 20.57 -29.48 6.09
N GLY A 493 21.46 -30.09 6.88
CA GLY A 493 21.08 -30.92 8.05
C GLY A 493 20.86 -32.42 7.74
N SER A 494 20.88 -32.84 6.47
CA SER A 494 20.82 -34.27 6.09
C SER A 494 22.15 -35.03 6.27
N SER A 495 23.12 -34.42 6.97
CA SER A 495 24.45 -34.98 7.23
C SER A 495 25.19 -35.45 5.97
N LYS A 496 25.21 -34.61 4.92
CA LYS A 496 25.96 -34.84 3.66
C LYS A 496 27.46 -35.05 3.90
N THR A 497 28.00 -34.45 4.96
CA THR A 497 29.38 -34.64 5.40
C THR A 497 29.70 -36.11 5.70
N ILE A 498 28.76 -36.84 6.29
CA ILE A 498 28.94 -38.27 6.57
C ILE A 498 28.98 -39.08 5.27
N CYS A 499 28.19 -38.69 4.26
CA CYS A 499 28.27 -39.30 2.93
C CYS A 499 29.66 -39.10 2.32
N ALA A 500 30.26 -37.91 2.43
CA ALA A 500 31.64 -37.67 2.00
C ALA A 500 32.65 -38.52 2.79
N LYS A 501 32.47 -38.66 4.12
CA LYS A 501 33.29 -39.54 4.97
C LYS A 501 33.21 -41.01 4.53
N PHE A 502 32.10 -41.51 3.97
CA PHE A 502 32.04 -42.88 3.41
C PHE A 502 32.98 -43.07 2.20
N ALA A 503 33.09 -42.06 1.33
CA ALA A 503 34.01 -42.09 0.20
C ALA A 503 35.48 -42.05 0.66
N LEU A 504 35.80 -41.22 1.66
CA LEU A 504 37.14 -41.16 2.27
C LEU A 504 37.53 -42.49 2.93
N LEU A 505 36.63 -43.08 3.73
CA LEU A 505 36.85 -44.38 4.37
C LEU A 505 37.10 -45.49 3.34
N LYS A 506 36.42 -45.44 2.19
CA LYS A 506 36.68 -46.37 1.09
C LYS A 506 38.08 -46.17 0.50
N SER A 507 38.47 -44.91 0.26
CA SER A 507 39.80 -44.56 -0.28
C SER A 507 40.92 -45.07 0.63
N TRP A 508 40.79 -44.85 1.94
CA TRP A 508 41.77 -45.31 2.94
C TRP A 508 41.82 -46.83 3.12
N ASN A 509 40.76 -47.55 2.76
CA ASN A 509 40.76 -49.01 2.77
C ASN A 509 41.47 -49.63 1.55
N LYS A 510 41.73 -48.86 0.49
CA LYS A 510 42.56 -49.32 -0.63
C LYS A 510 44.04 -49.23 -0.21
N ARG A 511 44.86 -50.21 -0.59
CA ARG A 511 46.27 -50.32 -0.17
C ARG A 511 47.21 -49.29 -0.82
N ASP A 512 46.72 -48.53 -1.79
CA ASP A 512 47.46 -47.46 -2.45
C ASP A 512 47.32 -46.14 -1.66
N ASN A 513 48.42 -45.42 -1.46
CA ASN A 513 48.46 -44.10 -0.83
C ASN A 513 47.67 -43.08 -1.68
N SER A 514 46.34 -43.08 -1.51
CA SER A 514 45.43 -42.19 -2.21
C SER A 514 45.32 -40.85 -1.49
N ARG A 515 45.50 -39.76 -2.24
CA ARG A 515 45.22 -38.39 -1.78
C ARG A 515 43.76 -38.06 -2.08
N ALA A 516 43.08 -37.38 -1.17
CA ALA A 516 41.72 -36.92 -1.35
C ALA A 516 41.61 -35.46 -0.92
N ASP A 517 41.05 -34.64 -1.81
CA ASP A 517 40.87 -33.21 -1.58
C ASP A 517 39.38 -32.93 -1.32
N CYS A 518 39.10 -32.23 -0.22
CA CYS A 518 37.75 -31.81 0.16
C CYS A 518 37.64 -30.30 -0.09
N VAL A 519 36.73 -29.89 -0.97
CA VAL A 519 36.54 -28.49 -1.34
C VAL A 519 35.23 -28.00 -0.74
N GLU A 520 35.31 -26.93 0.03
CA GLU A 520 34.15 -26.24 0.60
C GLU A 520 34.21 -24.75 0.26
N PRO A 521 33.06 -24.08 0.05
CA PRO A 521 33.03 -22.69 -0.42
C PRO A 521 33.40 -21.67 0.66
N TYR A 522 33.33 -22.02 1.94
CA TYR A 522 33.57 -21.11 3.07
C TYR A 522 34.68 -21.63 3.98
N GLN A 523 35.62 -20.74 4.36
CA GLN A 523 36.76 -21.10 5.21
C GLN A 523 36.33 -21.59 6.59
N GLU A 524 35.31 -20.99 7.20
CA GLU A 524 34.80 -21.39 8.52
C GLU A 524 34.36 -22.86 8.56
N ILE A 525 33.77 -23.34 7.46
CA ILE A 525 33.34 -24.74 7.32
C ILE A 525 34.55 -25.66 7.13
N VAL A 526 35.60 -25.19 6.45
CA VAL A 526 36.88 -25.93 6.33
C VAL A 526 37.53 -26.07 7.69
N ASP A 527 37.66 -24.99 8.44
CA ASP A 527 38.33 -24.99 9.75
C ASP A 527 37.60 -25.92 10.73
N GLN A 528 36.26 -25.84 10.81
CA GLN A 528 35.45 -26.77 11.60
C GLN A 528 35.70 -28.23 11.21
N ARG A 529 35.85 -28.52 9.91
CA ARG A 529 36.05 -29.89 9.42
C ARG A 529 37.48 -30.40 9.54
N VAL A 530 38.47 -29.51 9.59
CA VAL A 530 39.86 -29.87 9.90
C VAL A 530 40.00 -30.19 11.39
N THR A 531 39.21 -29.52 12.24
CA THR A 531 39.16 -29.84 13.68
C THR A 531 38.41 -31.13 14.01
N GLU A 532 37.43 -31.52 13.19
CA GLU A 532 36.71 -32.80 13.27
C GLU A 532 37.54 -34.00 12.79
#